data_AF-A0A931G8G5-F1
#
_entry.id   AF-A0A931G8G5-F1
#
_cell.length_a   1.000
_cell.length_b   1.000
_cell.length_c   1.000
_cell.angle_alpha   90.00
_cell.angle_beta   90.00
_cell.angle_gamma   90.00
#
_symmetry.space_group_name_H-M   'P 1'
#
loop_
_entity.id
_entity.type
_entity.pdbx_description
1 polymer ?
#
loop_
_entity_poly.entity_id
_entity_poly.type
_entity_poly.pdbx_seq_one_letter_code
_entity_poly.pdbx_strand_id
1 'polypeptide(L)'
;FFSGQVPRTWSFEPSDDRLVTETSDGFVPDPFKDDASLLIETPTGPVILTGCAHSGIVNIMEHFAQKTGHQTFSAVIGGTHLGFVNDPAQLEQAMDAFDKFKVRTIAVSHCTGNEAAARLFHRFKDRFAFAGAGWHMDF
;
A
#
# COMPACT_ATOMS: atom_id res chain seq x y z
N PHE A 1 13.40 0.55 -8.63
CA PHE A 1 13.67 1.54 -7.57
C PHE A 1 13.36 0.95 -6.20
N PHE A 2 14.24 1.15 -5.23
CA PHE A 2 13.99 0.83 -3.82
C PHE A 2 13.42 2.05 -3.12
N SER A 3 12.36 1.90 -2.31
CA SER A 3 11.75 3.04 -1.59
C SER A 3 12.76 3.70 -0.64
N GLY A 4 13.54 2.89 0.08
CA GLY A 4 14.16 3.31 1.34
C GLY A 4 13.07 3.56 2.38
N GLN A 5 13.40 4.34 3.40
CA GLN A 5 12.41 4.79 4.37
C GLN A 5 11.34 5.65 3.68
N VAL A 6 10.07 5.33 3.93
CA VAL A 6 8.92 6.09 3.43
C VAL A 6 8.45 7.06 4.53
N PRO A 7 8.46 8.38 4.30
CA PRO A 7 7.91 9.34 5.25
C PRO A 7 6.40 9.14 5.43
N ARG A 8 5.95 9.03 6.68
CA ARG A 8 4.53 8.89 7.04
C ARG A 8 3.89 10.28 7.20
N THR A 9 3.65 10.96 6.08
CA THR A 9 3.16 12.35 6.07
C THR A 9 1.65 12.48 6.07
N TRP A 10 0.92 11.46 5.61
CA TRP A 10 -0.53 11.44 5.66
C TRP A 10 -1.04 10.93 7.01
N SER A 11 -1.70 11.81 7.75
CA SER A 11 -2.09 11.62 9.16
C SER A 11 -3.24 10.63 9.40
N PHE A 12 -3.86 10.12 8.33
CA PHE A 12 -4.99 9.18 8.43
C PHE A 12 -4.62 7.73 8.10
N GLU A 13 -3.38 7.48 7.65
CA GLU A 13 -2.94 6.10 7.42
C GLU A 13 -2.87 5.36 8.76
N PRO A 14 -3.33 4.10 8.81
CA PRO A 14 -3.41 3.36 10.06
C PRO A 14 -2.03 3.30 10.73
N SER A 15 -1.95 3.72 11.99
CA SER A 15 -0.92 3.22 12.90
C SER A 15 -1.40 1.88 13.47
N ASP A 16 -0.46 0.96 13.66
CA ASP A 16 -0.72 -0.24 14.43
C ASP A 16 -0.03 -0.09 15.79
N ASP A 17 -0.74 0.49 16.75
CA ASP A 17 -0.21 0.76 18.09
C ASP A 17 0.11 -0.55 18.87
N ARG A 18 -0.28 -1.71 18.33
CA ARG A 18 0.08 -3.04 18.86
C ARG A 18 1.52 -3.42 18.49
N LEU A 19 2.07 -2.81 17.44
CA LEU A 19 3.44 -3.03 16.98
C LEU A 19 4.33 -1.96 17.61
N VAL A 20 5.27 -2.44 18.42
CA VAL A 20 6.12 -1.59 19.27
C VAL A 20 7.58 -1.97 19.10
N THR A 21 8.44 -0.99 19.33
CA THR A 21 9.89 -1.18 19.43
C THR A 21 10.37 -0.83 20.84
N GLU A 22 11.42 -1.52 21.28
CA GLU A 22 12.00 -1.29 22.61
C GLU A 22 12.96 -0.09 22.58
N THR A 23 12.80 0.81 23.54
CA THR A 23 13.66 1.98 23.74
C THR A 23 14.13 2.06 25.19
N SER A 24 15.00 3.01 25.52
CA SER A 24 15.40 3.29 26.90
C SER A 24 14.21 3.68 27.80
N ASP A 25 13.16 4.23 27.21
CA ASP A 25 11.97 4.70 27.93
C ASP A 25 10.85 3.64 27.95
N GLY A 26 11.14 2.42 27.48
CA GLY A 26 10.20 1.30 27.37
C GLY A 26 9.74 1.03 25.93
N PHE A 27 8.62 0.33 25.79
CA PHE A 27 8.02 0.04 24.49
C PHE A 27 7.26 1.26 23.96
N VAL A 28 7.60 1.69 22.74
CA VAL A 28 6.93 2.78 22.02
C VAL A 28 6.39 2.27 20.69
N PRO A 29 5.35 2.90 20.09
CA PRO A 29 4.87 2.53 18.77
C PRO A 29 6.00 2.49 17.74
N ASP A 30 6.02 1.43 16.92
CA ASP A 30 7.06 1.25 15.91
C ASP A 30 6.93 2.34 14.83
N PRO A 31 8.00 3.12 14.54
CA PRO A 31 7.98 4.10 13.46
C PRO A 31 8.04 3.48 12.06
N PHE A 32 8.28 2.16 11.93
CA PHE A 32 8.39 1.41 10.68
C PHE A 32 9.44 1.98 9.71
N LYS A 33 10.61 2.36 10.23
CA LYS A 33 11.67 2.99 9.41
C LYS A 33 12.25 2.06 8.35
N ASP A 34 12.07 0.76 8.55
CA ASP A 34 12.54 -0.34 7.72
C ASP A 34 11.47 -0.88 6.76
N ASP A 35 10.20 -0.43 6.88
CA ASP A 35 9.17 -0.81 5.92
C ASP A 35 9.52 -0.27 4.53
N ALA A 36 9.63 -1.21 3.59
CA ALA A 36 10.17 -0.94 2.28
C ALA A 36 9.33 -1.58 1.18
N SER A 37 9.36 -0.94 0.02
CA SER A 37 8.66 -1.36 -1.18
C SER A 37 9.55 -1.18 -2.40
N LEU A 38 9.16 -1.81 -3.50
CA LEU A 38 9.85 -1.71 -4.78
C LEU A 38 8.94 -1.06 -5.81
N LEU A 39 9.54 -0.25 -6.69
CA LEU A 39 8.93 0.13 -7.95
C LEU A 39 9.71 -0.51 -9.09
N ILE A 40 9.02 -1.24 -9.95
CA ILE A 40 9.58 -2.00 -11.06
C ILE A 40 9.08 -1.35 -12.35
N GLU A 41 10.00 -0.97 -13.22
CA GLU A 41 9.65 -0.47 -14.55
C GLU A 41 9.28 -1.65 -15.45
N THR A 42 8.14 -1.55 -16.14
CA THR A 42 7.67 -2.59 -17.06
C THR A 42 7.22 -1.95 -18.37
N PRO A 43 7.10 -2.72 -19.48
CA PRO A 43 6.60 -2.19 -20.76
C PRO A 43 5.21 -1.55 -20.68
N THR A 44 4.37 -2.02 -19.75
CA THR A 44 3.02 -1.48 -19.53
C THR A 44 2.93 -0.38 -18.46
N GLY A 45 4.08 0.05 -17.91
CA GLY A 45 4.19 1.12 -16.93
C GLY A 45 4.72 0.67 -15.56
N PRO A 46 4.93 1.60 -14.62
CA PRO A 46 5.57 1.30 -13.34
C PRO A 46 4.66 0.47 -12.42
N VAL A 47 5.23 -0.52 -11.76
CA VAL A 47 4.54 -1.43 -10.84
C VAL A 47 5.10 -1.25 -9.44
N ILE A 48 4.24 -1.03 -8.45
CA ILE A 48 4.63 -0.99 -7.04
C ILE A 48 4.39 -2.38 -6.43
N LEU A 49 5.43 -2.94 -5.81
CA LEU A 49 5.38 -4.18 -5.04
C LEU A 49 5.59 -3.85 -3.56
N THR A 50 4.60 -4.20 -2.73
CA THR A 50 4.62 -3.99 -1.28
C THR A 50 4.73 -5.30 -0.52
N GLY A 51 5.32 -5.24 0.68
CA GLY A 51 5.21 -6.29 1.69
C GLY A 51 3.84 -6.21 2.37
N CYS A 52 3.77 -5.53 3.51
CA CYS A 52 2.50 -5.24 4.19
C CYS A 52 2.11 -3.75 4.17
N ALA A 53 3.02 -2.82 3.82
CA ALA A 53 2.76 -1.38 3.71
C ALA A 53 2.40 -0.70 5.05
N HIS A 54 3.17 -0.96 6.11
CA HIS A 54 2.98 -0.32 7.42
C HIS A 54 3.23 1.20 7.41
N SER A 55 4.02 1.70 6.46
CA SER A 55 4.21 3.12 6.19
C SER A 55 2.95 3.78 5.61
N GLY A 56 1.94 3.00 5.21
CA GLY A 56 0.72 3.48 4.56
C GLY A 56 0.82 3.42 3.04
N ILE A 57 -0.20 2.85 2.38
CA ILE A 57 -0.17 2.61 0.95
C ILE A 57 -0.20 3.90 0.12
N VAL A 58 -0.90 4.93 0.61
CA VAL A 58 -0.91 6.28 0.04
C VAL A 58 0.47 6.91 0.16
N ASN A 59 1.10 6.83 1.33
CA ASN A 59 2.46 7.35 1.54
C ASN A 59 3.46 6.67 0.58
N ILE A 60 3.35 5.36 0.36
CA ILE A 60 4.21 4.62 -0.57
C ILE A 60 4.02 5.10 -2.02
N MET A 61 2.78 5.24 -2.48
CA MET A 61 2.50 5.72 -3.85
C MET A 61 3.00 7.15 -4.06
N GLU A 62 2.75 8.05 -3.09
CA GLU A 62 3.24 9.43 -3.11
C GLU A 62 4.78 9.49 -3.11
N HIS A 63 5.43 8.69 -2.27
CA HIS A 63 6.89 8.65 -2.17
C HIS A 63 7.53 8.23 -3.49
N PHE A 64 6.97 7.20 -4.15
CA PHE A 64 7.45 6.81 -5.47
C PHE A 64 7.14 7.85 -6.54
N ALA A 65 5.96 8.47 -6.51
CA ALA A 65 5.60 9.54 -7.44
C ALA A 65 6.59 10.71 -7.36
N GLN A 66 6.96 11.13 -6.15
CA GLN A 66 7.95 12.19 -5.92
C GLN A 66 9.35 11.77 -6.36
N LYS A 67 9.76 10.53 -6.06
CA LYS A 67 11.12 10.04 -6.36
C LYS A 67 11.36 9.77 -7.84
N THR A 68 10.32 9.42 -8.59
CA THR A 68 10.42 8.96 -9.98
C THR A 68 9.77 9.90 -11.00
N GLY A 69 8.89 10.81 -10.54
CA GLY A 69 8.08 11.67 -11.40
C GLY A 69 6.81 11.01 -11.95
N HIS A 70 6.61 9.71 -11.72
CA HIS A 70 5.42 8.99 -12.17
C HIS A 70 4.15 9.52 -11.51
N GLN A 71 3.09 9.69 -12.29
CA GLN A 71 1.76 10.10 -11.81
C GLN A 71 0.70 9.01 -12.02
N THR A 72 1.10 7.88 -12.63
CA THR A 72 0.24 6.74 -12.90
C THR A 72 0.98 5.43 -12.66
N PHE A 73 0.31 4.42 -12.11
CA PHE A 73 0.91 3.09 -11.92
C PHE A 73 0.16 1.99 -12.70
N SER A 74 0.92 1.13 -13.35
CA SER A 74 0.39 -0.06 -14.04
C SER A 74 -0.24 -1.02 -13.03
N ALA A 75 0.43 -1.26 -11.91
CA ALA A 75 -0.12 -2.07 -10.84
C ALA A 75 0.42 -1.68 -9.45
N VAL A 76 -0.37 -1.97 -8.43
CA VAL A 76 0.05 -2.08 -7.04
C VAL A 76 -0.23 -3.51 -6.58
N ILE A 77 0.80 -4.22 -6.13
CA ILE A 77 0.75 -5.64 -5.78
C ILE A 77 1.28 -5.85 -4.36
N GLY A 78 0.55 -6.60 -3.54
CA GLY A 78 0.99 -7.01 -2.20
C GLY A 78 -0.01 -6.66 -1.09
N GLY A 79 0.47 -6.65 0.15
CA GLY A 79 -0.32 -6.22 1.30
C GLY A 79 -0.43 -4.70 1.37
N THR A 80 -1.62 -4.21 1.75
CA THR A 80 -1.91 -2.77 1.89
C THR A 80 -2.12 -2.31 3.33
N HIS A 81 -2.10 -3.23 4.30
CA HIS A 81 -2.45 -3.01 5.71
C HIS A 81 -3.88 -2.47 5.98
N LEU A 82 -4.70 -2.28 4.94
CA LEU A 82 -6.05 -1.69 5.07
C LEU A 82 -7.04 -2.56 5.87
N GLY A 83 -6.71 -3.83 6.12
CA GLY A 83 -7.54 -4.73 6.93
C GLY A 83 -7.64 -4.34 8.41
N PHE A 84 -6.78 -3.43 8.86
CA PHE A 84 -6.76 -2.93 10.24
C PHE A 84 -7.32 -1.50 10.36
N VAL A 85 -7.80 -0.91 9.26
CA VAL A 85 -8.46 0.39 9.26
C VAL A 85 -9.90 0.23 9.75
N ASN A 86 -10.20 0.79 10.92
CA ASN A 86 -11.54 0.73 11.51
C ASN A 86 -12.45 1.87 11.07
N ASP A 87 -11.88 3.00 10.63
CA ASP A 87 -12.65 4.16 10.17
C ASP A 87 -12.94 4.04 8.65
N PRO A 88 -14.21 3.91 8.24
CA PRO A 88 -14.57 3.84 6.83
C PRO A 88 -14.08 5.04 6.02
N ALA A 89 -13.99 6.23 6.61
CA ALA A 89 -13.51 7.42 5.90
C ALA A 89 -12.03 7.30 5.51
N GLN A 90 -11.20 6.68 6.36
CA GLN A 90 -9.79 6.42 6.05
C GLN A 90 -9.66 5.39 4.93
N LEU A 91 -10.48 4.35 4.93
CA LEU A 91 -10.50 3.35 3.85
C LEU A 91 -10.90 3.98 2.51
N GLU A 92 -11.92 4.84 2.50
CA GLU A 92 -12.32 5.58 1.29
C GLU A 92 -11.19 6.49 0.79
N GLN A 93 -10.49 7.20 1.69
CA GLN A 93 -9.35 8.05 1.30
C GLN A 93 -8.20 7.24 0.70
N ALA A 94 -7.89 6.06 1.24
CA ALA A 94 -6.92 5.16 0.64
C ALA A 94 -7.37 4.70 -0.76
N MET A 95 -8.66 4.43 -0.94
CA MET A 95 -9.24 4.10 -2.25
C MET A 95 -9.19 5.26 -3.23
N ASP A 96 -9.44 6.49 -2.79
CA ASP A 96 -9.32 7.69 -3.62
C ASP A 96 -7.88 7.89 -4.12
N ALA A 97 -6.87 7.51 -3.34
CA ALA A 97 -5.48 7.58 -3.77
C ALA A 97 -5.18 6.63 -4.94
N PHE A 98 -5.72 5.40 -4.94
CA PHE A 98 -5.59 4.50 -6.09
C PHE A 98 -6.23 5.09 -7.36
N ASP A 99 -7.33 5.82 -7.22
CA ASP A 99 -7.96 6.54 -8.35
C ASP A 99 -7.14 7.75 -8.79
N LYS A 100 -6.62 8.54 -7.85
CA LYS A 100 -5.74 9.68 -8.11
C LYS A 100 -4.53 9.27 -8.95
N PHE A 101 -3.87 8.18 -8.58
CA PHE A 101 -2.74 7.62 -9.31
C PHE A 101 -3.14 6.71 -10.47
N LYS A 102 -4.43 6.68 -10.84
CA LYS A 102 -4.97 5.92 -11.97
C LYS A 102 -4.43 4.49 -12.02
N VAL A 103 -4.36 3.84 -10.86
CA VAL A 103 -3.78 2.50 -10.74
C VAL A 103 -4.64 1.55 -11.57
N ARG A 104 -4.02 0.92 -12.57
CA ARG A 104 -4.73 0.05 -13.52
C ARG A 104 -5.05 -1.32 -12.93
N THR A 105 -4.15 -1.88 -12.13
CA THR A 105 -4.38 -3.15 -11.42
C THR A 105 -4.03 -3.05 -9.94
N ILE A 106 -4.99 -3.40 -9.07
CA ILE A 106 -4.87 -3.37 -7.62
C ILE A 106 -4.97 -4.82 -7.16
N ALA A 107 -3.82 -5.48 -7.01
CA ALA A 107 -3.73 -6.90 -6.74
C ALA A 107 -3.30 -7.13 -5.29
N VAL A 108 -4.27 -7.32 -4.40
CA VAL A 108 -4.01 -7.32 -2.95
C VAL A 108 -3.91 -8.73 -2.37
N SER A 109 -3.17 -8.85 -1.28
CA SER A 109 -2.96 -10.11 -0.57
C SER A 109 -2.65 -9.90 0.92
N HIS A 110 -2.35 -10.99 1.62
CA HIS A 110 -1.81 -10.97 2.98
C HIS A 110 -2.64 -10.14 3.98
N CYS A 111 -2.10 -9.02 4.46
CA CYS A 111 -2.63 -8.24 5.57
C CYS A 111 -3.75 -7.27 5.18
N THR A 112 -4.07 -7.16 3.87
CA THR A 112 -5.26 -6.41 3.44
C THR A 112 -6.54 -7.01 4.02
N GLY A 113 -6.59 -8.33 4.22
CA GLY A 113 -7.74 -9.00 4.83
C GLY A 113 -8.99 -9.03 3.94
N ASN A 114 -9.90 -9.96 4.25
CA ASN A 114 -11.04 -10.24 3.38
C ASN A 114 -12.04 -9.07 3.28
N GLU A 115 -12.28 -8.35 4.37
CA GLU A 115 -13.25 -7.25 4.38
C GLU A 115 -12.77 -6.06 3.54
N ALA A 116 -11.55 -5.57 3.77
CA ALA A 116 -11.01 -4.47 2.97
C ALA A 116 -10.83 -4.91 1.51
N ALA A 117 -10.37 -6.14 1.26
CA ALA A 117 -10.30 -6.68 -0.11
C ALA A 117 -11.67 -6.72 -0.80
N ALA A 118 -12.76 -7.06 -0.09
CA ALA A 118 -14.11 -7.02 -0.65
C ALA A 118 -14.58 -5.60 -0.96
N ARG A 119 -14.24 -4.60 -0.13
CA ARG A 119 -14.52 -3.18 -0.42
C ARG A 119 -13.74 -2.68 -1.63
N LEU A 120 -12.45 -3.01 -1.72
CA LEU A 120 -11.60 -2.70 -2.86
C LEU A 120 -12.15 -3.33 -4.16
N PHE A 121 -12.49 -4.62 -4.11
CA PHE A 121 -13.16 -5.30 -5.22
C PHE A 121 -14.47 -4.63 -5.61
N HIS A 122 -15.28 -4.24 -4.62
CA HIS A 122 -16.56 -3.57 -4.88
C HIS A 122 -16.36 -2.24 -5.62
N ARG A 123 -15.36 -1.43 -5.25
CA ARG A 123 -15.08 -0.15 -5.90
C ARG A 123 -14.40 -0.30 -7.26
N PHE A 124 -13.39 -1.16 -7.35
CA PHE A 124 -12.46 -1.19 -8.50
C PHE A 124 -12.80 -2.21 -9.58
N LYS A 125 -13.67 -3.18 -9.29
CA LYS A 125 -14.20 -4.16 -10.26
C LYS A 125 -13.07 -4.81 -11.07
N ASP A 126 -13.06 -4.58 -12.39
CA ASP A 126 -12.10 -5.18 -13.34
C ASP A 126 -10.65 -4.75 -13.11
N ARG A 127 -10.41 -3.68 -12.33
CA ARG A 127 -9.07 -3.26 -11.90
C ARG A 127 -8.56 -4.03 -10.68
N PHE A 128 -9.39 -4.83 -10.02
CA PHE A 128 -9.01 -5.53 -8.79
C PHE A 128 -8.63 -7.00 -9.05
N ALA A 129 -7.65 -7.51 -8.32
CA ALA A 129 -7.34 -8.92 -8.28
C ALA A 129 -7.03 -9.40 -6.84
N PHE A 130 -7.41 -10.65 -6.54
CA PHE A 130 -6.94 -11.36 -5.35
C PHE A 130 -5.59 -12.03 -5.67
N ALA A 131 -4.49 -11.41 -5.22
CA ALA A 131 -3.13 -11.88 -5.48
C ALA A 131 -2.70 -12.98 -4.48
N GLY A 132 -3.45 -14.08 -4.43
CA GLY A 132 -3.13 -15.25 -3.60
C GLY A 132 -1.93 -16.05 -4.11
N ALA A 133 -1.54 -17.08 -3.37
CA ALA A 133 -0.49 -18.00 -3.80
C ALA A 133 -0.82 -18.61 -5.17
N GLY A 134 0.15 -18.59 -6.10
CA GLY A 134 -0.02 -19.08 -7.47
C GLY A 134 -0.65 -18.08 -8.43
N TRP A 135 -1.09 -16.91 -7.96
CA TRP A 135 -1.50 -15.81 -8.85
C TRP A 135 -0.29 -15.27 -9.61
N HIS A 136 -0.45 -15.03 -10.91
CA HIS A 136 0.57 -14.45 -11.77
C HIS A 136 -0.08 -13.42 -12.71
N MET A 137 0.75 -12.50 -13.20
CA MET A 137 0.37 -11.50 -14.18
C MET A 137 1.58 -11.16 -15.05
N ASP A 138 1.33 -10.96 -16.33
CA ASP A 138 2.34 -10.57 -17.31
C ASP A 138 2.27 -9.06 -17.57
N PHE A 139 3.41 -8.45 -17.90
CA PHE A 139 3.59 -7.00 -18.01
C PHE A 139 4.26 -6.54 -19.30
#